data_AF-A0A2U3KPW5-F1
#
_entry.id   AF-A0A2U3KPW5-F1
#
_cell.length_a   1.000
_cell.length_b   1.000
_cell.length_c   1.000
_cell.angle_alpha   90.00
_cell.angle_beta   90.00
_cell.angle_gamma   90.00
#
_symmetry.space_group_name_H-M   'P 1'
#
loop_
_entity.id
_entity.type
_entity.pdbx_description
1 polymer ?
#
loop_
_entity_poly.entity_id
_entity_poly.type
_entity_poly.pdbx_seq_one_letter_code
_entity_poly.pdbx_strand_id
1 'polypeptide(L)'
;MVEPFVEIYQGDRQDYEGLPDSPRANTPTDSISGYEAAGYVTTALGMGYQLGFEASSDHISTHISFTNVWVSSLTRPGIIAAMKARHLYGSTDYIVADFRSGTHFMGDSFTNTGAPVFSVRLFGTNPFQKVVLVKNGNVIYSTSGDRVLSFSYSDTTAKSGDKAYYWVRGVQTDGQVVWVSPMWVTIQ
;
A
#
# COMPACT_ATOMS: atom_id res chain seq x y z
N MET A 1 -12.64 -17.35 7.19
CA MET A 1 -11.33 -16.70 6.98
C MET A 1 -11.61 -15.56 6.00
N VAL A 2 -11.32 -14.32 6.37
CA VAL A 2 -11.42 -13.17 5.43
C VAL A 2 -10.24 -13.27 4.46
N GLU A 3 -10.42 -12.81 3.23
CA GLU A 3 -9.35 -12.72 2.24
C GLU A 3 -8.18 -11.86 2.79
N PRO A 4 -6.91 -12.28 2.61
CA PRO A 4 -5.79 -11.54 3.22
C PRO A 4 -5.41 -10.28 2.44
N PHE A 5 -5.84 -10.10 1.20
CA PHE A 5 -5.52 -8.95 0.36
C PHE A 5 -6.69 -8.59 -0.54
N VAL A 6 -6.64 -7.39 -1.12
CA VAL A 6 -7.69 -6.80 -1.95
C VAL A 6 -7.07 -6.11 -3.16
N GLU A 7 -7.76 -6.18 -4.30
CA GLU A 7 -7.45 -5.39 -5.50
C GLU A 7 -7.65 -3.91 -5.18
N ILE A 8 -6.54 -3.17 -5.08
CA ILE A 8 -6.61 -1.71 -4.86
C ILE A 8 -6.71 -0.96 -6.19
N TYR A 9 -6.19 -1.54 -7.27
CA TYR A 9 -6.21 -0.95 -8.60
C TYR A 9 -6.47 -2.03 -9.67
N GLN A 10 -7.37 -1.70 -10.60
CA GLN A 10 -7.65 -2.54 -11.76
C GLN A 10 -7.55 -1.69 -13.03
N GLY A 11 -6.76 -2.16 -14.01
CA GLY A 11 -6.35 -1.39 -15.19
C GLY A 11 -7.45 -1.00 -16.19
N ASP A 12 -8.56 -1.73 -16.24
CA ASP A 12 -9.78 -1.45 -17.02
C ASP A 12 -10.84 -0.72 -16.18
N ARG A 13 -10.53 -0.42 -14.91
CA ARG A 13 -11.34 0.38 -13.99
C ARG A 13 -10.50 1.53 -13.43
N GLN A 14 -10.33 1.57 -12.11
CA GLN A 14 -9.83 2.71 -11.34
C GLN A 14 -9.06 2.24 -10.10
N ASP A 15 -8.47 3.21 -9.39
CA ASP A 15 -7.96 3.07 -8.04
C ASP A 15 -9.11 3.12 -7.02
N TYR A 16 -9.08 2.23 -6.03
CA TYR A 16 -10.03 2.13 -4.93
C TYR A 16 -9.38 2.40 -3.55
N GLU A 17 -8.20 3.01 -3.50
CA GLU A 17 -7.52 3.41 -2.26
C GLU A 17 -8.43 4.24 -1.36
N GLY A 18 -9.02 5.33 -1.88
CA GLY A 18 -10.03 6.14 -1.18
C GLY A 18 -9.50 7.25 -0.27
N LEU A 19 -8.29 7.76 -0.54
CA LEU A 19 -7.83 9.03 0.03
C LEU A 19 -8.34 10.21 -0.83
N PRO A 20 -8.44 11.43 -0.25
CA PRO A 20 -8.85 12.62 -1.02
C PRO A 20 -7.98 12.92 -2.26
N ASP A 21 -6.72 12.46 -2.27
CA ASP A 21 -5.75 12.65 -3.35
C ASP A 21 -5.33 11.32 -4.03
N SER A 22 -6.16 10.28 -3.92
CA SER A 22 -5.90 9.00 -4.59
C SER A 22 -5.88 9.19 -6.13
N PRO A 23 -4.79 8.78 -6.80
CA PRO A 23 -4.63 8.97 -8.23
C PRO A 23 -5.53 7.97 -8.98
N ARG A 24 -6.22 8.43 -10.03
CA ARG A 24 -7.08 7.55 -10.85
C ARG A 24 -8.25 6.93 -10.06
N ALA A 25 -8.63 7.53 -8.93
CA ALA A 25 -9.79 7.09 -8.18
C ALA A 25 -11.09 7.32 -8.96
N ASN A 26 -12.04 6.41 -8.81
CA ASN A 26 -13.37 6.57 -9.38
C ASN A 26 -14.17 7.66 -8.64
N THR A 27 -15.25 8.08 -9.28
CA THR A 27 -16.20 9.08 -8.81
C THR A 27 -17.62 8.58 -9.12
N PRO A 28 -18.67 9.22 -8.57
CA PRO A 28 -20.05 8.89 -8.92
C PRO A 28 -20.35 8.98 -10.42
N THR A 29 -19.59 9.79 -11.16
CA THR A 29 -19.85 10.08 -12.58
C THR A 29 -19.08 9.19 -13.54
N ASP A 30 -18.06 8.47 -13.10
CA ASP A 30 -17.18 7.66 -13.96
C ASP A 30 -16.94 6.24 -13.43
N SER A 31 -17.61 5.82 -12.34
CA SER A 31 -17.51 4.44 -11.85
C SER A 31 -18.18 3.44 -12.81
N ILE A 32 -17.42 2.49 -13.33
CA ILE A 32 -17.86 1.54 -14.37
C ILE A 32 -18.85 0.49 -13.82
N SER A 33 -18.70 0.10 -12.55
CA SER A 33 -19.46 -1.01 -11.93
C SER A 33 -20.32 -0.54 -10.75
N GLY A 34 -20.95 0.63 -10.89
CA GLY A 34 -21.69 1.28 -9.81
C GLY A 34 -20.76 2.01 -8.84
N TYR A 35 -21.28 3.05 -8.17
CA TYR A 35 -20.52 3.82 -7.19
C TYR A 35 -21.10 3.60 -5.80
N GLU A 36 -20.24 3.20 -4.87
CA GLU A 36 -20.55 3.12 -3.44
C GLU A 36 -19.53 4.00 -2.69
N ALA A 37 -20.00 5.05 -2.03
CA ALA A 37 -19.12 6.02 -1.37
C ALA A 37 -18.30 5.39 -0.24
N ALA A 38 -18.84 4.35 0.43
CA ALA A 38 -18.14 3.59 1.44
C ALA A 38 -17.22 2.49 0.87
N GLY A 39 -17.27 2.24 -0.45
CA GLY A 39 -16.68 1.09 -1.13
C GLY A 39 -15.17 1.10 -1.31
N TYR A 40 -14.45 2.04 -0.68
CA TYR A 40 -13.00 2.15 -0.78
C TYR A 40 -12.25 1.26 0.20
N VAL A 41 -11.04 0.86 -0.18
CA VAL A 41 -10.13 0.05 0.64
C VAL A 41 -9.82 0.75 1.96
N THR A 42 -9.62 2.07 1.98
CA THR A 42 -9.40 2.83 3.23
C THR A 42 -10.56 2.66 4.23
N THR A 43 -11.81 2.56 3.76
CA THR A 43 -12.96 2.28 4.63
C THR A 43 -12.83 0.90 5.28
N ALA A 44 -12.50 -0.13 4.49
CA ALA A 44 -12.32 -1.48 5.02
C ALA A 44 -11.16 -1.55 6.04
N LEU A 45 -10.03 -0.88 5.77
CA LEU A 45 -8.95 -0.77 6.74
C LEU A 45 -9.40 -0.05 8.03
N GLY A 46 -10.20 1.01 7.91
CA GLY A 46 -10.82 1.72 9.04
C GLY A 46 -11.74 0.85 9.89
N MET A 47 -12.35 -0.18 9.31
CA MET A 47 -13.15 -1.19 10.03
C MET A 47 -12.30 -2.29 10.70
N GLY A 48 -10.97 -2.26 10.53
CA GLY A 48 -10.04 -3.23 11.10
C GLY A 48 -9.77 -4.46 10.24
N TYR A 49 -10.21 -4.47 8.97
CA TYR A 49 -9.85 -5.55 8.04
C TYR A 49 -8.39 -5.44 7.65
N GLN A 50 -7.58 -6.42 8.07
CA GLN A 50 -6.16 -6.47 7.75
C GLN A 50 -5.92 -7.00 6.34
N LEU A 51 -5.96 -6.10 5.36
CA LEU A 51 -5.82 -6.40 3.94
C LEU A 51 -4.46 -5.92 3.41
N GLY A 52 -3.80 -6.76 2.60
CA GLY A 52 -2.71 -6.35 1.72
C GLY A 52 -3.23 -5.79 0.40
N PHE A 53 -2.35 -5.17 -0.39
CA PHE A 53 -2.70 -4.54 -1.64
C PHE A 53 -2.15 -5.31 -2.84
N GLU A 54 -2.99 -5.48 -3.84
CA GLU A 54 -2.63 -6.05 -5.12
C GLU A 54 -3.14 -5.14 -6.25
N ALA A 55 -2.48 -5.15 -7.40
CA ALA A 55 -2.87 -4.37 -8.56
C ALA A 55 -2.88 -5.26 -9.81
N SER A 56 -4.01 -5.26 -10.52
CA SER A 56 -4.23 -6.09 -11.70
C SER A 56 -4.43 -5.23 -12.94
N SER A 57 -4.03 -5.73 -14.11
CA SER A 57 -4.34 -5.04 -15.38
C SER A 57 -5.78 -5.37 -15.77
N ASP A 58 -6.07 -6.67 -15.89
CA ASP A 58 -7.39 -7.29 -16.11
C ASP A 58 -8.15 -6.79 -17.38
N HIS A 59 -9.05 -7.62 -17.90
CA HIS A 59 -9.83 -7.39 -19.14
C HIS A 59 -8.95 -7.06 -20.37
N ILE A 60 -9.18 -5.91 -21.00
CA ILE A 60 -8.44 -5.45 -22.19
C ILE A 60 -7.15 -4.73 -21.82
N SER A 61 -6.96 -4.40 -20.54
CA SER A 61 -5.74 -3.80 -20.03
C SER A 61 -4.70 -4.90 -19.82
N THR A 62 -3.57 -4.78 -20.53
CA THR A 62 -2.48 -5.77 -20.47
C THR A 62 -1.16 -5.07 -20.20
N HIS A 63 -0.34 -5.64 -19.30
CA HIS A 63 1.04 -5.19 -19.02
C HIS A 63 1.18 -3.79 -18.42
N ILE A 64 0.18 -3.32 -17.66
CA ILE A 64 0.19 -1.97 -17.05
C ILE A 64 0.18 -1.96 -15.52
N SER A 65 0.08 -3.14 -14.89
CA SER A 65 0.08 -3.25 -13.44
C SER A 65 0.47 -4.64 -12.98
N PHE A 66 1.00 -4.70 -11.77
CA PHE A 66 1.67 -5.86 -11.23
C PHE A 66 1.30 -6.05 -9.77
N THR A 67 0.94 -7.29 -9.45
CA THR A 67 0.92 -7.79 -8.07
C THR A 67 2.27 -8.40 -7.75
N ASN A 68 3.02 -7.68 -6.93
CA ASN A 68 4.38 -8.02 -6.55
C ASN A 68 4.35 -8.77 -5.23
N VAL A 69 4.91 -9.99 -5.19
CA VAL A 69 4.90 -10.84 -3.98
C VAL A 69 6.33 -11.09 -3.51
N TRP A 70 6.63 -10.74 -2.26
CA TRP A 70 7.94 -11.02 -1.65
C TRP A 70 7.94 -12.41 -1.04
N VAL A 71 8.76 -13.29 -1.62
CA VAL A 71 8.83 -14.69 -1.21
C VAL A 71 10.22 -15.03 -0.68
N SER A 72 10.26 -15.83 0.39
CA SER A 72 11.51 -16.42 0.88
C SER A 72 12.02 -17.55 -0.03
N SER A 73 11.13 -18.14 -0.84
CA SER A 73 11.46 -19.14 -1.85
C SER A 73 10.49 -19.03 -3.02
N LEU A 74 11.00 -19.18 -4.25
CA LEU A 74 10.19 -19.18 -5.47
C LEU A 74 9.53 -20.56 -5.66
N THR A 75 8.64 -20.90 -4.73
CA THR A 75 7.89 -22.15 -4.70
C THR A 75 6.41 -21.83 -4.45
N ARG A 76 5.50 -22.70 -4.88
CA ARG A 76 4.06 -22.53 -4.59
C ARG A 76 3.79 -22.33 -3.08
N PRO A 77 4.36 -23.13 -2.16
CA PRO A 77 4.22 -22.88 -0.72
C PRO A 77 4.75 -21.51 -0.28
N GLY A 78 5.91 -21.08 -0.81
CA GLY A 78 6.50 -19.77 -0.50
C GLY A 78 5.61 -18.60 -0.94
N ILE A 79 5.06 -18.67 -2.16
CA ILE A 79 4.12 -17.68 -2.70
C ILE A 79 2.85 -17.60 -1.84
N ILE A 80 2.24 -18.75 -1.54
CA ILE A 80 1.02 -18.81 -0.72
C ILE A 80 1.29 -18.28 0.70
N ALA A 81 2.45 -18.57 1.28
CA ALA A 81 2.81 -18.08 2.60
C ALA A 81 2.93 -16.54 2.61
N ALA A 82 3.62 -15.96 1.62
CA ALA A 82 3.73 -14.51 1.46
C ALA A 82 2.38 -13.83 1.27
N MET A 83 1.51 -14.38 0.41
CA MET A 83 0.15 -13.85 0.20
C MET A 83 -0.67 -13.87 1.49
N LYS A 84 -0.62 -14.97 2.26
CA LYS A 84 -1.31 -15.07 3.55
C LYS A 84 -0.76 -14.09 4.60
N ALA A 85 0.55 -13.83 4.56
CA ALA A 85 1.23 -12.87 5.43
C ALA A 85 1.07 -11.42 4.94
N ARG A 86 0.43 -11.19 3.79
CA ARG A 86 0.29 -9.89 3.14
C ARG A 86 1.61 -9.24 2.71
N HIS A 87 2.62 -10.07 2.44
CA HIS A 87 3.93 -9.63 1.93
C HIS A 87 3.86 -9.40 0.42
N LEU A 88 2.94 -8.52 0.00
CA LEU A 88 2.70 -8.16 -1.38
C LEU A 88 2.41 -6.66 -1.53
N TYR A 89 2.40 -6.16 -2.75
CA TYR A 89 2.05 -4.77 -3.06
C TYR A 89 1.65 -4.64 -4.53
N GLY A 90 0.87 -3.60 -4.83
CA GLY A 90 0.48 -3.25 -6.19
C GLY A 90 1.37 -2.17 -6.79
N SER A 91 1.70 -2.27 -8.07
CA SER A 91 2.33 -1.18 -8.83
C SER A 91 1.78 -1.09 -10.26
N THR A 92 1.86 0.08 -10.89
CA THR A 92 1.47 0.29 -12.29
C THR A 92 2.66 0.43 -13.25
N ASP A 93 3.86 0.15 -12.76
CA ASP A 93 5.09 0.02 -13.54
C ASP A 93 6.07 -0.87 -12.75
N TYR A 94 7.27 -1.09 -13.28
CA TYR A 94 8.38 -1.83 -12.64
C TYR A 94 8.97 -1.04 -11.46
N ILE A 95 8.16 -0.90 -10.41
CA ILE A 95 8.50 -0.21 -9.18
C ILE A 95 8.77 -1.25 -8.10
N VAL A 96 9.97 -1.26 -7.54
CA VAL A 96 10.30 -2.12 -6.40
C VAL A 96 10.08 -1.35 -5.10
N ALA A 97 9.31 -1.92 -4.18
CA ALA A 97 9.05 -1.35 -2.86
C ALA A 97 9.63 -2.21 -1.72
N ASP A 98 10.30 -1.54 -0.78
CA ASP A 98 10.80 -2.11 0.48
C ASP A 98 10.36 -1.18 1.63
N PHE A 99 9.45 -1.67 2.47
CA PHE A 99 8.86 -0.94 3.59
C PHE A 99 8.99 -1.78 4.86
N ARG A 100 9.70 -1.23 5.85
CA ARG A 100 10.09 -1.91 7.08
C ARG A 100 9.84 -1.09 8.33
N SER A 101 9.69 -1.79 9.46
CA SER A 101 9.80 -1.22 10.80
C SER A 101 10.61 -2.17 11.70
N GLY A 102 11.87 -1.82 11.97
CA GLY A 102 12.81 -2.74 12.61
C GLY A 102 12.95 -4.04 11.79
N THR A 103 12.58 -5.18 12.39
CA THR A 103 12.56 -6.49 11.73
C THR A 103 11.25 -6.81 11.01
N HIS A 104 10.24 -5.95 11.13
CA HIS A 104 8.93 -6.14 10.50
C HIS A 104 8.93 -5.63 9.07
N PHE A 105 8.08 -6.23 8.26
CA PHE A 105 7.95 -5.98 6.84
C PHE A 105 6.50 -5.59 6.49
N MET A 106 6.31 -4.96 5.33
CA MET A 106 4.97 -4.62 4.84
C MET A 106 4.00 -5.81 4.92
N GLY A 107 2.77 -5.54 5.33
CA GLY A 107 1.77 -6.58 5.60
C GLY A 107 1.74 -7.12 7.03
N ASP A 108 2.84 -6.99 7.79
CA ASP A 108 2.95 -7.53 9.14
C ASP A 108 1.99 -6.86 10.12
N SER A 109 1.58 -7.64 11.13
CA SER A 109 0.89 -7.17 12.32
C SER A 109 1.77 -7.40 13.54
N PHE A 110 2.10 -6.36 14.30
CA PHE A 110 3.06 -6.45 15.39
C PHE A 110 2.79 -5.45 16.51
N THR A 111 3.56 -5.59 17.59
CA THR A 111 3.57 -4.69 18.73
C THR A 111 4.88 -3.92 18.76
N ASN A 112 4.82 -2.61 19.03
CA ASN A 112 5.99 -1.75 19.10
C ASN A 112 6.02 -1.00 20.42
N THR A 113 7.16 -0.96 21.09
CA THR A 113 7.35 -0.12 22.28
C THR A 113 7.75 1.29 21.85
N GLY A 114 6.99 2.28 22.28
CA GLY A 114 7.21 3.68 21.89
C GLY A 114 6.90 3.98 20.43
N ALA A 115 7.45 5.09 19.93
CA ALA A 115 7.18 5.58 18.58
C ALA A 115 7.68 4.59 17.50
N PRO A 116 6.81 4.10 16.59
CA PRO A 116 7.26 3.24 15.50
C PRO A 116 8.10 4.04 14.51
N VAL A 117 9.21 3.45 14.10
CA VAL A 117 10.10 3.99 13.07
C VAL A 117 9.96 3.15 11.81
N PHE A 118 9.70 3.84 10.72
CA PHE A 118 9.51 3.27 9.40
C PHE A 118 10.69 3.60 8.51
N SER A 119 11.16 2.63 7.74
CA SER A 119 12.11 2.83 6.65
C SER A 119 11.45 2.44 5.34
N VAL A 120 11.52 3.34 4.36
CA VAL A 120 10.92 3.17 3.04
C VAL A 120 12.02 3.33 2.00
N ARG A 121 12.10 2.39 1.07
CA ARG A 121 12.93 2.48 -0.13
C ARG A 121 12.10 2.10 -1.35
N LEU A 122 12.05 3.00 -2.32
CA LEU A 122 11.36 2.79 -3.59
C LEU A 122 12.36 2.91 -4.74
N PHE A 123 12.28 1.99 -5.69
CA PHE A 123 13.05 1.98 -6.92
C PHE A 123 12.07 2.02 -8.08
N GLY A 124 11.81 3.22 -8.59
CA GLY A 124 10.94 3.47 -9.73
C GLY A 124 11.70 3.52 -11.06
N THR A 125 10.91 3.65 -12.13
CA THR A 125 11.38 3.85 -13.50
C THR A 125 11.55 5.34 -13.84
N ASN A 126 10.85 6.22 -13.13
CA ASN A 126 10.91 7.68 -13.23
C ASN A 126 10.96 8.33 -11.83
N PRO A 127 11.33 9.62 -11.72
CA PRO A 127 11.30 10.36 -10.46
C PRO A 127 9.94 10.30 -9.77
N PHE A 128 9.95 10.26 -8.43
CA PHE A 128 8.73 10.30 -7.63
C PHE A 128 8.28 11.75 -7.43
N GLN A 129 7.15 12.12 -8.04
CA GLN A 129 6.54 13.42 -7.79
C GLN A 129 5.95 13.52 -6.37
N LYS A 130 5.51 12.39 -5.80
CA LYS A 130 4.96 12.34 -4.44
C LYS A 130 5.10 10.94 -3.86
N VAL A 131 5.59 10.82 -2.63
CA VAL A 131 5.55 9.61 -1.81
C VAL A 131 4.96 9.98 -0.46
N VAL A 132 3.91 9.26 -0.04
CA VAL A 132 3.22 9.50 1.23
C VAL A 132 3.34 8.29 2.15
N LEU A 133 3.47 8.55 3.45
CA LEU A 133 3.19 7.60 4.52
C LEU A 133 1.82 7.95 5.11
N VAL A 134 0.93 6.98 5.14
CA VAL A 134 -0.46 7.17 5.55
C VAL A 134 -0.69 6.39 6.83
N LYS A 135 -1.30 7.00 7.84
CA LYS A 135 -1.71 6.41 9.12
C LYS A 135 -3.22 6.53 9.25
N ASN A 136 -3.92 5.42 9.43
CA ASN A 136 -5.36 5.42 9.69
C ASN A 136 -6.17 6.28 8.71
N GLY A 137 -5.88 6.20 7.40
CA GLY A 137 -6.57 7.02 6.39
C GLY A 137 -6.06 8.46 6.24
N ASN A 138 -5.01 8.86 6.97
CA ASN A 138 -4.50 10.23 6.96
C ASN A 138 -3.02 10.27 6.56
N VAL A 139 -2.66 11.13 5.61
CA VAL A 139 -1.25 11.35 5.24
C VAL A 139 -0.53 12.04 6.40
N ILE A 140 0.49 11.38 6.97
CA ILE A 140 1.29 11.90 8.09
C ILE A 140 2.69 12.35 7.69
N TYR A 141 3.12 11.96 6.50
CA TYR A 141 4.38 12.38 5.89
C TYR A 141 4.25 12.36 4.38
N SER A 142 4.90 13.31 3.73
CA SER A 142 4.98 13.38 2.27
C SER A 142 6.37 13.87 1.87
N THR A 143 6.90 13.30 0.80
CA THR A 143 8.16 13.72 0.17
C THR A 143 8.09 13.53 -1.35
N SER A 144 9.12 13.94 -2.06
CA SER A 144 9.33 13.72 -3.49
C SER A 144 10.83 13.55 -3.76
N GLY A 145 11.21 13.07 -4.93
CA GLY A 145 12.62 12.92 -5.26
C GLY A 145 12.87 12.17 -6.57
N ASP A 146 14.12 11.76 -6.75
CA ASP A 146 14.56 11.00 -7.93
C ASP A 146 13.94 9.58 -7.94
N ARG A 147 14.18 8.83 -9.02
CA ARG A 147 13.63 7.48 -9.26
C ARG A 147 14.05 6.45 -8.21
N VAL A 148 15.13 6.69 -7.47
CA VAL A 148 15.48 5.92 -6.28
C VAL A 148 15.33 6.82 -5.07
N LEU A 149 14.37 6.51 -4.21
CA LEU A 149 14.01 7.33 -3.07
C LEU A 149 14.06 6.50 -1.78
N SER A 150 14.61 7.08 -0.72
CA SER A 150 14.75 6.45 0.58
C SER A 150 14.52 7.45 1.69
N PHE A 151 13.72 7.09 2.69
CA PHE A 151 13.58 7.89 3.91
C PHE A 151 13.31 7.00 5.13
N SER A 152 13.54 7.57 6.31
CA SER A 152 12.99 7.06 7.56
C SER A 152 12.06 8.08 8.20
N TYR A 153 11.01 7.60 8.83
CA TYR A 153 10.04 8.44 9.54
C TYR A 153 9.70 7.81 10.90
N SER A 154 9.72 8.62 11.96
CA SER A 154 9.31 8.22 13.30
C SER A 154 7.96 8.86 13.61
N ASP A 155 6.93 8.06 13.88
CA ASP A 155 5.64 8.58 14.32
C ASP A 155 5.67 8.91 15.81
N THR A 156 6.19 10.10 16.14
CA THR A 156 6.28 10.61 17.51
C THR A 156 4.91 11.00 18.10
N THR A 157 3.85 10.94 17.31
CA THR A 157 2.49 11.22 17.77
C THR A 157 1.78 9.97 18.32
N ALA A 158 2.32 8.78 18.05
CA ALA A 158 1.79 7.52 18.55
C ALA A 158 1.95 7.42 20.07
N LYS A 159 0.91 6.92 20.74
CA LYS A 159 0.83 6.78 22.19
C LYS A 159 0.65 5.32 22.60
N SER A 160 1.10 4.98 23.79
CA SER A 160 0.82 3.67 24.39
C SER A 160 -0.69 3.40 24.40
N GLY A 161 -1.08 2.21 23.96
CA GLY A 161 -2.47 1.79 23.77
C GLY A 161 -3.04 2.05 22.37
N ASP A 162 -2.39 2.86 21.53
CA ASP A 162 -2.85 3.11 20.16
C ASP A 162 -2.79 1.83 19.33
N LYS A 163 -3.78 1.68 18.44
CA LYS A 163 -3.75 0.74 17.33
C LYS A 163 -3.82 1.54 16.04
N ALA A 164 -2.85 1.32 15.15
CA ALA A 164 -2.78 2.04 13.90
C ALA A 164 -2.32 1.14 12.76
N TYR A 165 -2.73 1.49 11.55
CA TYR A 165 -2.23 0.88 10.33
C TYR A 165 -1.52 1.93 9.48
N TYR A 166 -0.42 1.52 8.86
CA TYR A 166 0.47 2.38 8.10
C TYR A 166 0.76 1.80 6.73
N TRP A 167 0.59 2.58 5.66
CA TRP A 167 0.98 2.18 4.31
C TRP A 167 1.68 3.30 3.56
N VAL A 168 2.33 2.92 2.46
CA VAL A 168 3.04 3.87 1.60
C VAL A 168 2.38 3.90 0.24
N ARG A 169 2.16 5.10 -0.30
CA ARG A 169 1.84 5.29 -1.73
C ARG A 169 2.89 6.16 -2.39
N GLY A 170 3.39 5.73 -3.53
CA GLY A 170 4.30 6.51 -4.38
C GLY A 170 3.63 6.80 -5.72
N VAL A 171 3.80 8.02 -6.23
CA VAL A 171 3.39 8.46 -7.57
C VAL A 171 4.61 9.03 -8.28
N GLN A 172 4.91 8.50 -9.47
CA GLN A 172 5.96 8.97 -10.36
C GLN A 172 5.50 10.16 -11.21
N THR A 173 6.43 10.91 -11.80
CA THR A 173 6.15 12.10 -12.63
C THR A 173 5.37 11.79 -13.92
N ASP A 174 5.38 10.55 -14.37
CA ASP A 174 4.57 10.02 -15.48
C ASP A 174 3.21 9.48 -15.02
N GLY A 175 2.89 9.64 -13.73
CA GLY A 175 1.63 9.22 -13.12
C GLY A 175 1.58 7.76 -12.73
N GLN A 176 2.66 6.97 -12.86
CA GLN A 176 2.69 5.59 -12.38
C GLN A 176 2.71 5.52 -10.86
N VAL A 177 2.06 4.50 -10.29
CA VAL A 177 1.72 4.43 -8.87
C VAL A 177 2.21 3.13 -8.26
N VAL A 178 2.59 3.18 -6.99
CA VAL A 178 2.85 2.00 -6.14
C VAL A 178 2.07 2.14 -4.84
N TRP A 179 1.39 1.08 -4.41
CA TRP A 179 0.70 0.98 -3.13
C TRP A 179 1.28 -0.18 -2.33
N VAL A 180 2.03 0.14 -1.29
CA VAL A 180 2.77 -0.82 -0.45
C VAL A 180 1.90 -1.30 0.69
N SER A 181 1.76 -2.61 0.91
CA SER A 181 0.77 -3.16 1.85
C SER A 181 0.88 -2.58 3.27
N PRO A 182 -0.25 -2.40 3.98
CA PRO A 182 -0.26 -1.85 5.32
C PRO A 182 0.46 -2.72 6.34
N MET A 183 1.21 -2.09 7.24
CA MET A 183 1.61 -2.68 8.52
C MET A 183 0.61 -2.29 9.61
N TRP A 184 0.31 -3.23 10.51
CA TRP A 184 -0.61 -3.03 11.64
C TRP A 184 0.17 -3.03 12.94
N VAL A 185 0.11 -1.92 13.68
CA VAL A 185 0.93 -1.69 14.86
C VAL A 185 0.04 -1.47 16.07
N THR A 186 0.28 -2.25 17.12
CA THR A 186 -0.21 -1.95 18.47
C THR A 186 0.93 -1.32 19.26
N ILE A 187 0.75 -0.09 19.73
CA ILE A 187 1.80 0.65 20.46
C ILE A 187 1.68 0.35 21.96
N GLN A 188 2.80 -0.01 22.58
CA GLN A 188 2.94 -0.28 24.02
C GLN A 188 3.80 0.76 24.72
#